data_AF-A0A1H5C2S8-F1
#
_entry.id   AF-A0A1H5C2S8-F1
#
_cell.length_a   1.000
_cell.length_b   1.000
_cell.length_c   1.000
_cell.angle_alpha   90.00
_cell.angle_beta   90.00
_cell.angle_gamma   90.00
#
_symmetry.space_group_name_H-M   'P 1'
#
loop_
_entity.id
_entity.type
_entity.pdbx_description
1 polymer ?
#
loop_
_entity_poly.entity_id
_entity_poly.type
_entity_poly.pdbx_seq_one_letter_code
_entity_poly.pdbx_strand_id
1 'polypeptide(L)'
;MTTTSPEAITSPAAGLTPAAASGPAPATAPEATIADARERIDVLDDRIIGLIQERMAVSAVVQRTRIASGGRRVHLSREMEILGRYRDALGKPGTPLAMTLLELCRGRI
;
A
#
# COMPACT_ATOMS: atom_id res chain seq x y z
N MET A 1 29.63 -54.70 -41.04
CA MET A 1 29.98 -55.68 -39.99
C MET A 1 30.19 -54.90 -38.71
N THR A 2 29.35 -55.21 -37.72
CA THR A 2 29.45 -54.89 -36.28
C THR A 2 30.89 -55.16 -35.76
N THR A 3 31.43 -54.49 -34.74
CA THR A 3 30.95 -54.24 -33.38
C THR A 3 31.95 -53.25 -32.73
N THR A 4 31.53 -52.49 -31.72
CA THR A 4 32.15 -52.43 -30.36
C THR A 4 32.09 -51.02 -29.78
N SER A 5 31.13 -50.84 -28.87
CA SER A 5 31.18 -49.87 -27.78
C SER A 5 32.18 -50.35 -26.73
N PRO A 6 32.74 -49.46 -25.90
CA PRO A 6 32.30 -49.56 -24.51
C PRO A 6 32.08 -48.23 -23.80
N GLU A 7 31.13 -48.33 -22.88
CA GLU A 7 30.75 -47.50 -21.76
C GLU A 7 31.91 -47.23 -20.80
N ALA A 8 32.08 -45.97 -20.38
CA ALA A 8 32.91 -45.58 -19.25
C ALA A 8 32.05 -44.83 -18.22
N ILE A 9 31.59 -45.62 -17.25
CA ILE A 9 31.00 -45.26 -15.98
C ILE A 9 31.99 -44.51 -15.07
N THR A 10 31.41 -43.76 -14.13
CA THR A 10 31.86 -43.58 -12.72
C THR A 10 32.32 -42.18 -12.35
N SER A 11 31.34 -41.39 -11.92
CA SER A 11 31.48 -40.43 -10.81
C SER A 11 31.06 -41.16 -9.53
N PRO A 12 31.78 -41.01 -8.39
CA PRO A 12 31.06 -40.57 -7.21
C PRO A 12 31.84 -39.64 -6.27
N ALA A 13 31.08 -38.69 -5.74
CA ALA A 13 31.10 -38.10 -4.40
C ALA A 13 32.37 -38.21 -3.53
N ALA A 14 33.01 -37.06 -3.28
CA ALA A 14 33.64 -36.77 -2.00
C ALA A 14 33.57 -35.26 -1.73
N GLY A 15 32.85 -34.88 -0.68
CA GLY A 15 32.75 -33.49 -0.24
C GLY A 15 31.53 -33.23 0.63
N LEU A 16 31.43 -33.96 1.75
CA LEU A 16 30.48 -33.64 2.81
C LEU A 16 31.00 -32.40 3.57
N THR A 17 30.07 -31.46 3.82
CA THR A 17 30.04 -30.37 4.83
C THR A 17 30.71 -29.01 4.52
N PRO A 18 30.19 -27.90 5.12
CA PRO A 18 28.95 -27.74 5.89
C PRO A 18 27.94 -26.81 5.18
N ALA A 19 26.65 -27.12 5.37
CA ALA A 19 25.62 -26.10 5.29
C ALA A 19 25.95 -25.03 6.32
N ALA A 20 26.56 -23.93 5.87
CA ALA A 20 26.67 -22.72 6.66
C ALA A 20 25.24 -22.31 6.97
N ALA A 21 24.88 -22.41 8.25
CA ALA A 21 23.70 -21.79 8.78
C ALA A 21 23.77 -20.30 8.39
N SER A 22 22.95 -19.90 7.42
CA SER A 22 22.64 -18.50 7.18
C SER A 22 21.83 -18.00 8.37
N GLY A 23 22.52 -17.75 9.48
CA GLY A 23 22.08 -16.75 10.44
C GLY A 23 21.93 -15.41 9.71
N PRO A 24 21.07 -14.50 10.17
CA PRO A 24 20.82 -13.26 9.46
C PRO A 24 22.15 -12.52 9.32
N ALA A 25 22.64 -12.43 8.08
CA ALA A 25 23.79 -11.60 7.77
C ALA A 25 23.47 -10.17 8.26
N PRO A 26 24.41 -9.46 8.89
CA PRO A 26 24.16 -8.09 9.32
C PRO A 26 23.71 -7.28 8.11
N ALA A 27 22.50 -6.73 8.20
CA ALA A 27 21.93 -5.90 7.15
C ALA A 27 22.95 -4.82 6.77
N THR A 28 23.25 -4.70 5.49
CA THR A 28 24.16 -3.67 4.99
C THR A 28 23.53 -2.29 5.26
N ALA A 29 24.35 -1.24 5.41
CA ALA A 29 23.88 0.11 5.69
C ALA A 29 22.69 0.62 4.81
N PRO A 30 22.63 0.35 3.48
CA PRO A 30 21.46 0.72 2.69
C PRO A 30 20.22 -0.11 3.02
N GLU A 31 20.36 -1.40 3.34
CA GLU A 31 19.25 -2.28 3.73
C GLU A 31 18.64 -1.84 5.07
N ALA A 32 19.49 -1.46 6.03
CA ALA A 32 19.04 -0.88 7.31
C ALA A 32 18.26 0.43 7.10
N THR A 33 18.77 1.33 6.24
CA THR A 33 18.09 2.60 5.93
C THR A 33 16.72 2.39 5.28
N ILE A 34 16.60 1.39 4.40
CA ILE A 34 15.34 1.03 3.75
C ILE A 34 14.35 0.45 4.76
N ALA A 35 14.82 -0.38 5.71
CA ALA A 35 13.98 -0.93 6.77
C ALA A 35 13.40 0.18 7.65
N ASP A 36 14.23 1.12 8.12
CA ASP A 36 13.79 2.25 8.94
C ASP A 36 12.78 3.14 8.20
N ALA A 37 13.03 3.38 6.89
CA ALA A 37 12.12 4.16 6.07
C ALA A 37 10.74 3.49 5.90
N ARG A 38 10.71 2.16 5.80
CA ARG A 38 9.45 1.39 5.71
C ARG A 38 8.66 1.43 7.00
N GLU A 39 9.32 1.23 8.14
CA GLU A 39 8.66 1.38 9.44
C GLU A 39 8.06 2.79 9.61
N ARG A 40 8.78 3.81 9.12
CA ARG A 40 8.25 5.17 9.13
C ARG A 40 7.03 5.35 8.22
N ILE A 41 7.00 4.69 7.06
CA ILE A 41 5.84 4.69 6.15
C ILE A 41 4.65 4.03 6.85
N ASP A 42 4.85 2.88 7.50
CA ASP A 42 3.77 2.17 8.20
C ASP A 42 3.12 3.06 9.27
N VAL A 43 3.92 3.76 10.07
CA VAL A 43 3.42 4.72 11.07
C VAL A 43 2.66 5.89 10.43
N LEU A 44 3.06 6.34 9.24
CA LEU A 44 2.35 7.39 8.52
C LEU A 44 1.03 6.87 7.96
N ASP A 45 1.01 5.65 7.43
CA ASP A 45 -0.18 5.01 6.88
C ASP A 45 -1.24 4.77 7.96
N ASP A 46 -0.85 4.31 9.15
CA ASP A 46 -1.75 4.18 10.30
C ASP A 46 -2.42 5.52 10.66
N ARG A 47 -1.64 6.61 10.64
CA ARG A 47 -2.17 7.96 10.90
C ARG A 47 -3.11 8.42 9.78
N ILE A 48 -2.77 8.17 8.52
CA ILE A 48 -3.61 8.49 7.36
C ILE A 48 -4.93 7.73 7.46
N ILE A 49 -4.90 6.44 7.77
CA ILE A 49 -6.10 5.61 7.95
C ILE A 49 -6.97 6.17 9.08
N GLY A 50 -6.38 6.50 10.23
CA GLY A 50 -7.10 7.11 11.35
C GLY A 50 -7.78 8.42 10.96
N LEU A 51 -7.06 9.31 10.28
CA LEU A 51 -7.61 10.59 9.79
C LEU A 51 -8.74 10.41 8.77
N ILE A 52 -8.63 9.41 7.89
CA ILE A 52 -9.69 9.09 6.93
C ILE A 52 -10.94 8.61 7.65
N GLN A 53 -10.80 7.71 8.63
CA GLN A 53 -11.93 7.22 9.42
C GLN A 53 -12.62 8.35 10.21
N GLU A 54 -11.84 9.23 10.84
CA GLU A 54 -12.37 10.42 11.52
C GLU A 54 -13.14 11.33 10.54
N ARG A 55 -12.55 11.61 9.37
CA ARG A 55 -13.20 12.40 8.31
C ARG A 55 -14.51 11.77 7.85
N MET A 56 -14.57 10.44 7.74
CA MET A 56 -15.79 9.71 7.40
C MET A 56 -16.85 9.86 8.49
N ALA A 57 -16.49 9.72 9.76
CA ALA A 57 -17.42 9.90 10.89
C ALA A 57 -18.01 11.31 10.91
N VAL A 58 -17.18 12.34 10.75
CA VAL A 58 -17.61 13.75 10.67
C VAL A 58 -18.52 13.97 9.44
N SER A 59 -18.16 13.41 8.29
CA SER A 59 -18.98 13.52 7.06
C SER A 59 -20.36 12.90 7.24
N ALA A 60 -20.45 11.78 7.96
CA ALA A 60 -21.72 11.12 8.25
C ALA A 60 -22.61 11.99 9.18
N VAL A 61 -22.03 12.68 10.16
CA VAL A 61 -22.76 13.67 10.99
C VAL A 61 -23.35 14.77 10.10
N VAL A 62 -22.53 15.37 9.22
CA VAL A 62 -22.98 16.43 8.31
C VAL A 62 -24.12 15.96 7.42
N GLN A 63 -23.99 14.77 6.82
CA GLN A 63 -25.04 14.22 5.95
C GLN A 63 -26.34 13.94 6.71
N ARG A 64 -26.27 13.34 7.90
CA ARG A 64 -27.46 13.08 8.74
C ARG A 64 -28.18 14.38 9.08
N THR A 65 -27.46 15.39 9.55
CA THR A 65 -28.03 16.71 9.86
C THR A 65 -28.71 17.32 8.64
N ARG A 66 -28.06 17.26 7.48
CA ARG A 66 -28.60 17.86 6.26
C ARG A 66 -29.86 17.17 5.75
N ILE A 67 -29.90 15.84 5.81
CA ILE A 67 -31.09 15.06 5.45
C ILE A 67 -32.21 15.34 6.43
N ALA A 68 -31.92 15.41 7.74
CA ALA A 68 -32.91 15.76 8.76
C ALA A 68 -33.52 17.15 8.54
N SER A 69 -32.76 18.10 8.00
CA SER A 69 -33.24 19.42 7.59
C SER A 69 -33.95 19.46 6.22
N GLY A 70 -34.25 18.31 5.61
CA GLY A 70 -34.92 18.23 4.29
C GLY A 70 -34.00 18.54 3.09
N GLY A 71 -32.70 18.65 3.32
CA GLY A 71 -31.71 18.87 2.27
C GLY A 71 -31.34 17.60 1.50
N ARG A 72 -30.69 17.77 0.35
CA ARG A 72 -30.13 16.65 -0.45
C ARG A 72 -29.03 15.92 0.32
N ARG A 73 -28.50 14.80 -0.17
CA ARG A 73 -27.31 14.13 0.44
C ARG A 73 -25.97 14.75 0.02
N VAL A 74 -25.86 15.28 -1.20
CA VAL A 74 -24.60 15.81 -1.80
C VAL A 74 -24.65 17.32 -2.07
N HIS A 75 -23.57 18.07 -1.76
CA HIS A 75 -23.45 19.51 -2.06
C HIS A 75 -22.31 19.76 -3.06
N LEU A 76 -22.67 19.86 -4.34
CA LEU A 76 -21.72 19.87 -5.44
C LEU A 76 -20.62 20.94 -5.30
N SER A 77 -20.97 22.17 -4.92
CA SER A 77 -19.98 23.24 -4.75
C SER A 77 -18.94 22.89 -3.69
N ARG A 78 -19.35 22.23 -2.62
CA ARG A 78 -18.42 21.80 -1.56
C ARG A 78 -17.54 20.65 -2.01
N GLU A 79 -18.07 19.73 -2.82
CA GLU A 79 -17.24 18.67 -3.40
C GLU A 79 -16.19 19.25 -4.36
N MET A 80 -16.55 20.23 -5.18
CA MET A 80 -15.60 20.91 -6.07
C MET A 80 -14.48 21.64 -5.32
N GLU A 81 -14.80 22.30 -4.20
CA GLU A 81 -13.78 22.89 -3.31
C GLU A 81 -12.80 21.84 -2.76
N ILE A 82 -13.31 20.66 -2.38
CA ILE A 82 -12.48 19.56 -1.88
C ILE A 82 -11.56 19.04 -2.99
N LEU A 83 -12.09 18.82 -4.20
CA LEU A 83 -11.27 18.41 -5.35
C LEU A 83 -10.16 19.43 -5.62
N GLY A 84 -10.49 20.73 -5.58
CA GLY A 84 -9.52 21.82 -5.71
C GLY A 84 -8.42 21.73 -4.65
N ARG A 85 -8.80 21.64 -3.37
CA ARG A 85 -7.83 21.57 -2.26
C ARG A 85 -6.82 20.41 -2.42
N TYR A 86 -7.28 19.23 -2.80
CA TYR A 86 -6.39 18.07 -2.96
C TYR A 86 -5.51 18.22 -4.20
N ARG A 87 -6.05 18.73 -5.31
CA ARG A 87 -5.27 19.01 -6.53
C ARG A 87 -4.19 20.06 -6.27
N ASP A 88 -4.49 21.09 -5.50
CA ASP A 88 -3.53 22.16 -5.22
C ASP A 88 -2.41 21.68 -4.31
N ALA A 89 -2.70 20.75 -3.38
CA ALA A 89 -1.72 20.17 -2.47
C ALA A 89 -0.87 19.03 -3.08
N LEU A 90 -1.47 18.18 -3.92
CA LEU A 90 -0.84 16.95 -4.43
C LEU A 90 -0.65 16.94 -5.95
N GLY A 91 -1.06 18.00 -6.65
CA GLY A 91 -1.06 18.08 -8.10
C GLY A 91 -2.12 17.17 -8.74
N LYS A 92 -1.81 16.67 -9.94
CA LYS A 92 -2.69 15.77 -10.72
C LYS A 92 -3.22 14.55 -9.94
N PRO A 93 -2.43 13.82 -9.12
CA PRO A 93 -2.95 12.68 -8.36
C PRO A 93 -3.86 13.08 -7.18
N GLY A 94 -3.93 14.37 -6.81
CA GLY A 94 -4.82 14.83 -5.76
C GLY A 94 -6.30 14.66 -6.08
N THR A 95 -6.70 14.92 -7.34
CA THR A 95 -8.10 14.77 -7.77
C THR A 95 -8.64 13.35 -7.59
N PRO A 96 -8.00 12.28 -8.11
CA PRO A 96 -8.52 10.92 -7.92
C PRO A 96 -8.53 10.51 -6.44
N LEU A 97 -7.54 10.93 -5.63
CA LEU A 97 -7.55 10.66 -4.19
C LEU A 97 -8.77 11.30 -3.50
N ALA A 98 -9.07 12.55 -3.83
CA ALA A 98 -10.24 13.24 -3.29
C ALA A 98 -11.56 12.60 -3.72
N MET A 99 -11.65 12.14 -4.97
CA MET A 99 -12.80 11.39 -5.47
C MET A 99 -13.05 10.12 -4.65
N THR A 100 -12.01 9.31 -4.43
CA THR A 100 -12.11 8.11 -3.59
C THR A 100 -12.56 8.44 -2.16
N LEU A 101 -12.02 9.50 -1.56
CA LEU A 101 -12.44 9.93 -0.21
C LEU A 101 -13.89 10.40 -0.15
N LEU A 102 -14.38 11.10 -1.18
CA LEU A 102 -15.78 11.51 -1.27
C LEU A 102 -16.71 10.31 -1.44
N GLU A 103 -16.30 9.32 -2.23
CA GLU A 103 -17.03 8.05 -2.40
C GLU A 103 -17.16 7.27 -1.10
N LEU A 104 -16.07 7.12 -0.34
CA LEU A 104 -16.10 6.50 0.98
C LEU A 104 -17.07 7.19 1.95
N CYS A 105 -17.17 8.52 1.88
CA CYS A 105 -18.00 9.30 2.80
C CYS A 105 -19.49 9.32 2.46
N ARG A 106 -19.88 9.13 1.20
CA ARG A 106 -21.30 9.15 0.78
C ARG A 106 -21.96 7.77 0.70
N GLY A 107 -21.17 6.71 0.86
CA GLY A 107 -21.57 5.34 0.58
C GLY A 107 -21.55 5.06 -0.92
N ARG A 108 -21.23 3.81 -1.32
CA ARG A 108 -21.48 3.37 -2.70
C ARG A 108 -22.98 3.47 -2.96
N ILE A 109 -23.36 4.22 -3.99
CA ILE A 109 -24.69 4.16 -4.62
C ILE A 109 -24.89 2.80 -5.24
#